data_AF-A0A8K1SQ18-F1
#
_entry.id   AF-A0A8K1SQ18-F1
#
_cell.length_a   1.000
_cell.length_b   1.000
_cell.length_c   1.000
_cell.angle_alpha   90.00
_cell.angle_beta   90.00
_cell.angle_gamma   90.00
#
_symmetry.space_group_name_H-M   'P 1'
#
loop_
_entity.id
_entity.type
_entity.pdbx_description
1 polymer ?
#
loop_
_entity_poly.entity_id
_entity_poly.type
_entity_poly.pdbx_seq_one_letter_code
_entity_poly.pdbx_strand_id
1 'polypeptide(L)' 'MIGHTIAIHNGREHLPIYITDRMVGHKLGEFSPTINFRGHPKSDNKSRR' A
#
# COMPACT_ATOMS: atom_id res chain seq x y z
N MET A 1 -14.65 2.79 13.77
CA MET A 1 -13.89 2.12 12.67
C MET A 1 -12.74 1.27 13.18
N ILE A 2 -12.14 1.59 14.33
CA ILE A 2 -11.12 0.76 14.98
C ILE A 2 -11.64 -0.68 15.14
N GLY A 3 -10.79 -1.67 14.89
CA GLY A 3 -11.12 -3.08 15.02
C GLY A 3 -11.74 -3.74 13.78
N HIS A 4 -11.89 -3.00 12.68
CA HIS A 4 -12.45 -3.53 11.43
C HIS A 4 -11.39 -3.61 10.34
N THR A 5 -11.53 -4.60 9.46
CA THR A 5 -10.74 -4.68 8.23
C THR A 5 -11.51 -4.03 7.09
N ILE A 6 -10.90 -3.04 6.45
CA ILE A 6 -11.50 -2.31 5.33
C ILE A 6 -10.69 -2.60 4.08
N ALA A 7 -11.37 -2.96 3.00
CA ALA A 7 -10.76 -3.13 1.70
C ALA A 7 -10.67 -1.77 0.99
N ILE A 8 -9.46 -1.20 0.87
CA ILE A 8 -9.23 0.14 0.32
C ILE A 8 -8.69 0.01 -1.10
N HIS A 9 -9.33 0.67 -2.07
CA HIS A 9 -8.90 0.60 -3.46
C HIS A 9 -7.67 1.48 -3.73
N ASN A 10 -6.62 0.94 -4.36
CA ASN A 10 -5.43 1.68 -4.76
C ASN A 10 -5.36 2.01 -6.27
N GLY A 11 -6.46 1.88 -7.00
CA GLY A 11 -6.52 2.06 -8.45
C GLY A 11 -6.19 0.81 -9.27
N ARG A 12 -5.78 -0.29 -8.63
CA ARG A 12 -5.64 -1.61 -9.28
C ARG A 12 -6.45 -2.69 -8.58
N GLU A 13 -6.36 -2.76 -7.25
CA GLU A 13 -7.03 -3.77 -6.43
C GLU A 13 -7.50 -3.17 -5.10
N HIS A 14 -8.22 -3.96 -4.31
CA HIS A 14 -8.61 -3.57 -2.95
C HIS A 14 -7.70 -4.25 -1.93
N LEU A 15 -6.96 -3.44 -1.17
CA LEU A 15 -6.06 -3.91 -0.12
C LEU A 15 -6.82 -3.99 1.21
N PRO A 16 -6.94 -5.16 1.86
CA PRO A 16 -7.58 -5.27 3.17
C PRO A 16 -6.64 -4.74 4.26
N ILE A 17 -7.05 -3.67 4.94
CA ILE A 17 -6.29 -3.03 6.01
C ILE A 17 -7.09 -3.06 7.30
N TYR A 18 -6.48 -3.59 8.36
CA TYR A 18 -7.06 -3.59 9.70
C TYR A 18 -6.81 -2.25 10.40
N ILE A 19 -7.87 -1.60 10.85
CA ILE A 19 -7.80 -0.26 11.44
C ILE A 19 -7.43 -0.32 12.92
N THR A 20 -6.32 0.35 13.26
CA THR A 20 -5.82 0.51 14.64
C THR A 20 -6.07 1.92 15.15
N ASP A 21 -5.97 2.13 16.47
CA ASP A 21 -6.19 3.43 17.12
C ASP A 21 -5.22 4.53 16.62
N ARG A 22 -3.98 4.14 16.29
CA ARG A 22 -2.96 5.06 15.75
C ARG A 22 -3.28 5.62 14.36
N MET A 23 -4.31 5.09 13.70
CA MET A 23 -4.75 5.54 12.37
C MET A 23 -5.89 6.57 12.44
N VAL A 24 -6.39 6.89 13.64
CA VAL A 24 -7.43 7.90 13.84
C VAL A 24 -6.89 9.28 13.46
N GLY A 25 -7.63 10.01 12.62
CA GLY A 25 -7.24 11.33 12.10
C GLY A 25 -6.55 11.29 10.73
N HIS A 26 -6.15 10.10 10.25
CA HIS A 26 -5.57 9.91 8.92
C HIS A 26 -6.65 9.59 7.87
N LYS A 27 -6.33 9.83 6.60
CA LYS A 27 -7.18 9.38 5.49
C LYS A 27 -6.85 7.94 5.11
N LEU A 28 -7.88 7.17 4.76
CA LEU A 28 -7.73 5.77 4.34
C LEU A 28 -6.77 5.59 3.14
N GLY A 29 -6.72 6.58 2.23
CA GLY A 29 -5.81 6.56 1.08
C GLY A 29 -4.32 6.62 1.45
N GLU A 30 -3.96 7.11 2.64
CA GLU A 30 -2.57 7.15 3.10
C GLU A 30 -2.00 5.75 3.35
N PHE A 31 -2.87 4.77 3.61
CA PHE A 31 -2.49 3.39 3.88
C PHE A 31 -2.50 2.52 2.62
N SER A 32 -2.91 3.05 1.46
CA SER A 32 -3.10 2.31 0.22
C SER A 32 -2.26 2.91 -0.92
N PRO A 33 -1.03 2.41 -1.17
CA PRO A 33 -0.13 2.99 -2.16
C PRO A 33 -0.66 2.81 -3.58
N THR A 34 -0.73 3.90 -4.35
CA THR A 34 -1.26 3.94 -5.72
C THR A 34 -0.22 3.64 -6.80
N ILE A 35 1.08 3.81 -6.49
CA ILE A 35 2.19 3.52 -7.40
C ILE A 35 3.10 2.43 -6.84
N ASN A 36 3.51 1.48 -7.69
CA ASN A 36 4.48 0.44 -7.30
C ASN A 36 5.91 0.95 -7.55
N PHE A 37 6.41 1.79 -6.65
CA PHE A 37 7.78 2.29 -6.72
C PHE A 37 8.76 1.27 -6.12
N ARG A 38 9.50 0.56 -6.98
CA ARG A 38 10.50 -0.46 -6.58
C ARG A 38 11.88 0.10 -6.24
N GLY A 39 12.01 1.42 -6.11
CA GLY A 39 13.28 2.11 -5.97
C GLY A 39 13.91 2.49 -7.32
N HIS A 40 15.03 3.22 -7.26
CA HIS A 40 15.81 3.50 -8.45
C HIS A 40 16.41 2.18 -8.97
N PRO A 41 16.33 1.88 -10.28
CA PRO A 41 16.99 0.70 -10.82
C PRO A 41 18.48 0.80 -10.52
N LYS A 42 19.00 -0.04 -9.61
CA LYS A 42 20.43 -0.29 -9.56
C LYS A 42 20.78 -0.91 -10.91
N SER A 43 21.84 -0.44 -11.56
CA SER A 43 22.37 -1.04 -12.78
C SER A 43 22.96 -2.41 -12.47
N ASP A 44 22.12 -3.37 -12.11
CA ASP A 44 22.50 -4.76 -12.06
C ASP A 44 22.37 -5.28 -13.49
N ASN A 45 23.51 -5.43 -14.16
CA ASN A 45 23.70 -6.28 -15.33
C ASN A 45 23.42 -7.76 -14.99
N LYS A 46 22.24 -8.07 -14.45
CA LYS A 46 21.76 -9.44 -14.31
C LYS A 46 20.79 -9.72 -15.43
N SER A 47 21.38 -10.11 -16.57
CA SER A 47 20.79 -11.11 -17.44
C SER A 47 20.25 -12.25 -16.57
N ARG A 48 18.95 -12.53 -16.65
CA ARG A 48 18.36 -13.75 -16.11
C ARG A 48 17.27 -14.23 -17.07
N ARG A 49 17.71 -15.22 -17.88
CA ARG A 49 16.98 -16.24 -18.67
C ARG A 49 15.70 -15.84 -19.37
#